data_AF-A0A968YZM3-F1
#
_entry.id   AF-A0A968YZM3-F1
#
_cell.length_a   1.000
_cell.length_b   1.000
_cell.length_c   1.000
_cell.angle_alpha   90.00
_cell.angle_beta   90.00
_cell.angle_gamma   90.00
#
_symmetry.space_group_name_H-M   'P 1'
#
loop_
_entity.id
_entity.type
_entity.pdbx_description
1 polymer ?
#
loop_
_entity_poly.entity_id
_entity_poly.type
_entity_poly.pdbx_seq_one_letter_code
_entity_poly.pdbx_strand_id
1 'polypeptide(L)'
;MASLRLSDIAEMGDIPAVQDRFQALLKRRLQVEIESRPPLFPWETEIQEYPTEALGLSGGTVWLKQLQNLDLPVALPEEVLSALLKKCQAIAQSSLKQGVKLIQAVEPLFPEQPQTLDRIAGMVLANAGAVRSTAAAPPLAELAGGYEAANPQQQIALAMLAAQELLKTLSLTVSPQNSQRSRQWLTDQAQCS
;
A
#
# COMPACT_ATOMS: atom_id res chain seq x y z
N MET A 1 52.61 39.20 -30.41
CA MET A 1 52.18 37.93 -29.78
C MET A 1 51.76 38.25 -28.36
N ALA A 2 50.45 38.44 -28.12
CA ALA A 2 49.94 38.76 -26.79
C ALA A 2 49.64 37.46 -26.04
N SER A 3 50.39 37.22 -24.98
CA SER A 3 50.23 36.07 -24.09
C SER A 3 49.08 36.36 -23.13
N LEU A 4 47.90 35.78 -23.37
CA LEU A 4 46.79 35.81 -22.42
C LEU A 4 47.16 34.91 -21.24
N ARG A 5 47.13 35.47 -20.02
CA ARG A 5 47.46 34.73 -18.80
C ARG A 5 46.25 33.89 -18.39
N LEU A 6 46.50 32.66 -17.93
CA LEU A 6 45.48 31.72 -17.44
C LEU A 6 44.58 32.33 -16.32
N SER A 7 45.07 33.37 -15.64
CA SER A 7 44.34 34.12 -14.61
C SER A 7 43.17 34.95 -15.15
N ASP A 8 43.23 35.41 -16.40
CA ASP A 8 42.15 36.21 -17.01
C ASP A 8 40.92 35.35 -17.37
N ILE A 9 41.11 34.03 -17.49
CA ILE A 9 40.04 33.06 -17.75
C ILE A 9 39.27 32.75 -16.46
N ALA A 10 39.93 32.84 -15.30
CA ALA A 10 39.33 32.56 -13.99
C ALA A 10 38.43 33.71 -13.51
N GLU A 11 38.80 34.98 -13.74
CA GLU A 11 37.96 36.14 -13.36
C GLU A 11 36.70 36.31 -14.24
N MET A 12 36.68 35.72 -15.44
CA MET A 12 35.51 35.73 -16.32
C MET A 12 34.44 34.69 -15.90
N GLY A 13 34.73 33.87 -14.88
CA GLY A 13 33.86 32.80 -14.35
C GLY A 13 32.80 33.22 -13.33
N ASP A 14 32.84 34.46 -12.84
CA ASP A 14 31.92 34.99 -11.80
C ASP A 14 30.71 35.76 -12.38
N ILE A 15 30.51 35.72 -13.68
CA ILE A 15 29.34 36.35 -14.32
C ILE A 15 28.16 35.35 -14.23
N PRO A 16 27.07 35.66 -13.52
CA PRO A 16 25.95 34.73 -13.31
C PRO A 16 25.39 34.17 -14.63
N ALA A 17 25.33 35.00 -15.67
CA ALA A 17 24.88 34.60 -17.00
C ALA A 17 25.77 33.53 -17.67
N VAL A 18 27.08 33.48 -17.35
CA VAL A 18 28.00 32.46 -17.86
C VAL A 18 27.76 31.14 -17.13
N GLN A 19 27.56 31.17 -15.81
CA GLN A 19 27.18 29.98 -15.04
C GLN A 19 25.85 29.41 -15.50
N ASP A 20 24.83 30.25 -15.69
CA ASP A 20 23.51 29.80 -16.17
C ASP A 20 23.60 29.14 -17.54
N ARG A 21 24.37 29.74 -18.46
CA ARG A 21 24.57 29.19 -19.79
C ARG A 21 25.36 27.88 -19.76
N PHE A 22 26.38 27.79 -18.91
CA PHE A 22 27.14 26.57 -18.71
C PHE A 22 26.25 25.45 -18.15
N GLN A 23 25.47 25.73 -17.10
CA GLN A 23 24.52 24.78 -16.50
C GLN A 23 23.44 24.34 -17.50
N ALA A 24 22.92 25.27 -18.31
CA ALA A 24 21.94 24.94 -19.36
C ALA A 24 22.52 24.02 -20.43
N LEU A 25 23.77 24.26 -20.86
CA LEU A 25 24.47 23.37 -21.79
C LEU A 25 24.74 22.00 -21.17
N LEU A 26 25.15 21.96 -19.89
CA LEU A 26 25.40 20.71 -19.16
C LEU A 26 24.11 19.88 -19.04
N LYS A 27 23.00 20.52 -18.63
CA LYS A 27 21.69 19.89 -18.52
C LYS A 27 21.22 19.33 -19.87
N ARG A 28 21.38 20.11 -20.94
CA ARG A 28 21.00 19.66 -22.30
C ARG A 28 21.83 18.47 -22.74
N ARG A 29 23.14 18.46 -22.47
CA ARG A 29 24.00 17.33 -22.80
C ARG A 29 23.62 16.08 -22.00
N LEU A 30 23.42 16.23 -20.69
CA LEU A 30 23.00 15.14 -19.81
C LEU A 30 21.63 14.58 -20.21
N GLN A 31 20.67 15.41 -20.62
CA GLN A 31 19.38 14.95 -21.12
C GLN A 31 19.53 14.05 -22.35
N VAL A 32 20.33 14.48 -23.34
CA VAL A 32 20.61 13.68 -24.53
C VAL A 32 21.35 12.39 -24.18
N GLU A 33 22.26 12.43 -23.21
CA GLU A 33 22.98 11.26 -22.72
C GLU A 33 22.06 10.28 -21.98
N ILE A 34 21.13 10.77 -21.15
CA ILE A 34 20.14 9.95 -20.44
C ILE A 34 19.13 9.33 -21.42
N GLU A 35 18.71 10.06 -22.45
CA GLU A 35 17.82 9.55 -23.50
C GLU A 35 18.49 8.44 -24.32
N SER A 36 19.80 8.57 -24.59
CA SER A 36 20.56 7.56 -25.34
C SER A 36 21.10 6.41 -24.47
N ARG A 37 21.35 6.67 -23.19
CA ARG A 37 21.86 5.71 -22.21
C ARG A 37 21.24 6.00 -20.83
N PRO A 38 20.05 5.45 -20.56
CA PRO A 38 19.43 5.53 -19.25
C PRO A 38 20.40 5.09 -18.16
N PRO A 39 20.43 5.80 -17.01
CA PRO A 39 21.23 5.37 -15.88
C PRO A 39 20.71 4.02 -15.38
N LEU A 40 21.62 3.07 -15.21
CA LEU A 40 21.34 1.80 -14.55
C LEU A 40 21.40 1.99 -13.04
N PHE A 41 20.51 1.32 -12.32
CA PHE A 41 20.66 1.19 -10.87
C PHE A 41 21.90 0.34 -10.54
N PRO A 42 22.51 0.51 -9.34
CA PRO A 42 23.72 -0.23 -8.97
C PRO A 42 23.61 -1.76 -8.99
N TRP A 43 22.39 -2.29 -8.96
CA TRP A 43 22.07 -3.72 -9.01
C TRP A 43 21.62 -4.21 -10.40
N GLU A 44 21.55 -3.33 -11.40
CA GLU A 44 21.17 -3.67 -12.77
C GLU A 44 22.39 -3.84 -13.65
N THR A 45 22.42 -4.91 -14.44
CA THR A 45 23.44 -5.13 -15.46
C THR A 45 23.03 -4.58 -16.83
N GLU A 46 21.73 -4.53 -17.11
CA GLU A 46 21.15 -4.11 -18.39
C GLU A 46 19.84 -3.35 -18.19
N ILE A 47 19.47 -2.52 -19.17
CA ILE A 47 18.19 -1.80 -19.17
C ILE A 47 17.11 -2.81 -19.53
N GLN A 48 16.33 -3.23 -18.53
CA GLN A 48 15.21 -4.12 -18.74
C GLN A 48 13.90 -3.37 -18.59
N GLU A 49 12.93 -3.68 -19.44
CA GLU A 49 11.57 -3.20 -19.28
C GLU A 49 10.98 -3.88 -18.06
N TYR A 50 10.73 -3.08 -17.01
CA TYR A 50 10.10 -3.58 -15.80
C TYR A 50 8.69 -4.07 -16.15
N PRO A 51 8.30 -5.28 -15.73
CA PRO A 51 6.94 -5.74 -15.95
C PRO A 51 5.95 -4.77 -15.30
N THR A 52 5.24 -4.01 -16.13
CA THR A 52 4.21 -3.04 -15.71
C THR A 52 2.88 -3.72 -15.41
N GLU A 53 2.63 -4.85 -16.05
CA GLU A 53 1.69 -5.82 -15.52
C GLU A 53 2.27 -6.28 -14.20
N ALA A 54 1.68 -5.82 -13.10
CA ALA A 54 1.80 -6.44 -11.80
C ALA A 54 1.80 -7.94 -12.08
N LEU A 55 2.97 -8.56 -11.93
CA LEU A 55 3.24 -9.92 -12.36
C LEU A 55 1.98 -10.71 -12.10
N GLY A 56 1.50 -11.46 -13.09
CA GLY A 56 0.39 -12.40 -12.96
C GLY A 56 0.69 -13.51 -11.96
N LEU A 57 1.39 -13.19 -10.87
CA LEU A 57 1.23 -13.76 -9.56
C LEU A 57 -0.21 -14.24 -9.47
N SER A 58 -0.30 -15.55 -9.44
CA SER A 58 -1.16 -16.31 -8.55
C SER A 58 -1.11 -15.81 -7.08
N GLY A 59 -0.77 -14.54 -6.83
CA GLY A 59 -0.70 -13.85 -5.58
C GLY A 59 -2.06 -13.76 -4.92
N GLY A 60 -3.16 -13.97 -5.66
CA GLY A 60 -4.44 -14.30 -5.04
C GLY A 60 -4.28 -15.44 -4.03
N THR A 61 -3.69 -16.57 -4.42
CA THR A 61 -3.53 -17.73 -3.52
C THR A 61 -2.52 -17.50 -2.39
N VAL A 62 -1.42 -16.79 -2.65
CA VAL A 62 -0.40 -16.46 -1.63
C VAL A 62 -0.97 -15.49 -0.60
N TRP A 63 -1.70 -14.46 -1.07
CA TRP A 63 -2.42 -13.56 -0.19
C TRP A 63 -3.51 -14.30 0.58
N LEU A 64 -4.31 -15.16 -0.05
CA LEU A 64 -5.34 -15.93 0.66
C LEU A 64 -4.75 -16.76 1.81
N LYS A 65 -3.61 -17.43 1.60
CA LYS A 65 -2.88 -18.13 2.67
C LYS A 65 -2.37 -17.18 3.75
N GLN A 66 -1.83 -16.02 3.37
CA GLN A 66 -1.42 -15.00 4.33
C GLN A 66 -2.61 -14.48 5.16
N LEU A 67 -3.76 -14.30 4.53
CA LEU A 67 -4.97 -13.78 5.15
C LEU A 67 -5.62 -14.78 6.11
N GLN A 68 -5.53 -16.08 5.82
CA GLN A 68 -5.94 -17.13 6.75
C GLN A 68 -5.10 -17.13 8.05
N ASN A 69 -3.87 -16.63 8.00
CA ASN A 69 -3.00 -16.49 9.18
C ASN A 69 -3.19 -15.16 9.92
N LEU A 70 -4.09 -14.28 9.49
CA LEU A 70 -4.42 -13.08 10.25
C LEU A 70 -5.34 -13.46 11.42
N ASP A 71 -5.20 -12.73 12.53
CA ASP A 71 -6.08 -12.82 13.70
C ASP A 71 -7.47 -12.24 13.40
N LEU A 72 -8.19 -12.86 12.46
CA LEU A 72 -9.56 -12.52 12.14
C LEU A 72 -10.47 -13.11 13.23
N PRO A 73 -11.49 -12.36 13.69
CA PRO A 73 -12.40 -12.86 14.70
C PRO A 73 -13.16 -14.11 14.24
N VAL A 74 -13.42 -14.27 12.93
CA VAL A 74 -14.12 -15.42 12.32
C VAL A 74 -13.38 -15.87 11.06
N ALA A 75 -13.39 -17.18 10.79
CA ALA A 75 -13.03 -17.72 9.48
C ALA A 75 -14.10 -17.32 8.43
N LEU A 76 -13.73 -16.42 7.52
CA LEU A 76 -14.59 -16.00 6.42
C LEU A 76 -14.52 -17.01 5.25
N PRO A 77 -15.61 -17.17 4.48
CA PRO A 77 -15.57 -17.91 3.23
C PRO A 77 -14.54 -17.30 2.25
N GLU A 78 -13.84 -18.15 1.51
CA GLU A 78 -12.77 -17.75 0.58
C GLU A 78 -13.27 -16.77 -0.50
N GLU A 79 -14.50 -16.95 -0.97
CA GLU A 79 -15.15 -16.05 -1.94
C GLU A 79 -15.35 -14.64 -1.38
N VAL A 80 -15.84 -14.53 -0.14
CA VAL A 80 -16.05 -13.26 0.54
C VAL A 80 -14.71 -12.58 0.76
N LEU A 81 -13.72 -13.33 1.24
CA LEU A 81 -12.41 -12.83 1.59
C LEU A 81 -11.63 -12.37 0.34
N SER A 82 -11.68 -13.12 -0.77
CA SER A 82 -11.05 -12.74 -2.04
C SER A 82 -11.67 -11.48 -2.65
N ALA A 83 -13.00 -11.37 -2.63
CA ALA A 83 -13.72 -10.18 -3.08
C ALA A 83 -13.36 -8.95 -2.23
N LEU A 84 -13.29 -9.14 -0.91
CA LEU A 84 -12.93 -8.08 0.03
C LEU A 84 -11.48 -7.62 -0.16
N LEU A 85 -10.52 -8.55 -0.32
CA LEU A 85 -9.12 -8.21 -0.61
C LEU A 85 -9.01 -7.37 -1.89
N LYS A 86 -9.68 -7.75 -2.98
CA LYS A 86 -9.61 -7.02 -4.25
C LYS A 86 -10.10 -5.57 -4.09
N LYS A 87 -11.15 -5.36 -3.30
CA LYS A 87 -11.69 -4.02 -3.01
C LYS A 87 -10.79 -3.24 -2.06
N CYS A 88 -10.29 -3.86 -1.00
CA CYS A 88 -9.36 -3.24 -0.07
C CYS A 88 -8.05 -2.80 -0.76
N GLN A 89 -7.54 -3.57 -1.72
CA GLN A 89 -6.37 -3.17 -2.52
C GLN A 89 -6.61 -1.89 -3.32
N ALA A 90 -7.76 -1.79 -3.99
CA ALA A 90 -8.15 -0.58 -4.72
C ALA A 90 -8.35 0.63 -3.78
N ILE A 91 -9.01 0.42 -2.64
CA ILE A 91 -9.34 1.46 -1.67
C ILE A 91 -8.13 1.90 -0.85
N ALA A 92 -7.14 1.02 -0.63
CA ALA A 92 -5.93 1.34 0.12
C ALA A 92 -5.15 2.52 -0.50
N GLN A 93 -5.19 2.65 -1.82
CA GLN A 93 -4.56 3.74 -2.56
C GLN A 93 -5.32 5.07 -2.46
N SER A 94 -6.58 5.06 -1.99
CA SER A 94 -7.40 6.26 -1.87
C SER A 94 -7.05 7.09 -0.62
N SER A 95 -7.29 8.40 -0.69
CA SER A 95 -7.12 9.34 0.44
C SER A 95 -8.38 9.50 1.31
N LEU A 96 -9.34 8.58 1.19
CA LEU A 96 -10.62 8.65 1.89
C LEU A 96 -10.48 8.46 3.40
N LYS A 97 -11.45 9.00 4.15
CA LYS A 97 -11.57 8.75 5.60
C LYS A 97 -11.78 7.26 5.87
N GLN A 98 -11.23 6.74 6.96
CA GLN A 98 -11.28 5.31 7.29
C GLN A 98 -12.69 4.72 7.28
N GLY A 99 -13.70 5.43 7.80
CA GLY A 99 -15.08 4.95 7.77
C GLY A 99 -15.64 4.78 6.36
N VAL A 100 -15.37 5.75 5.48
CA VAL A 100 -15.79 5.68 4.07
C VAL A 100 -15.08 4.54 3.35
N LYS A 101 -13.79 4.30 3.66
CA LYS A 101 -13.04 3.15 3.14
C LYS A 101 -13.68 1.81 3.52
N LEU A 102 -14.14 1.68 4.77
CA LEU A 102 -14.79 0.44 5.25
C LEU A 102 -16.13 0.21 4.58
N ILE A 103 -16.95 1.26 4.45
CA ILE A 103 -18.25 1.17 3.78
C ILE A 103 -18.05 0.77 2.32
N GLN A 104 -17.17 1.45 1.58
CA GLN A 104 -16.89 1.14 0.18
C GLN A 104 -16.29 -0.25 -0.04
N ALA A 105 -15.54 -0.78 0.94
CA ALA A 105 -14.97 -2.13 0.85
C ALA A 105 -16.05 -3.21 0.96
N VAL A 106 -17.09 -2.98 1.77
CA VAL A 106 -18.11 -3.97 2.14
C VAL A 106 -19.42 -3.80 1.36
N GLU A 107 -19.71 -2.59 0.87
CA GLU A 107 -20.86 -2.27 0.00
C GLU A 107 -21.14 -3.30 -1.12
N PRO A 108 -20.16 -3.78 -1.92
CA PRO A 108 -20.45 -4.73 -2.99
C PRO A 108 -20.91 -6.11 -2.51
N LEU A 109 -20.66 -6.46 -1.24
CA LEU A 109 -21.11 -7.72 -0.65
C LEU A 109 -22.54 -7.63 -0.12
N PHE A 110 -23.05 -6.42 0.15
CA PHE A 110 -24.35 -6.20 0.77
C PHE A 110 -25.13 -5.04 0.09
N PRO A 111 -25.49 -5.19 -1.20
CA PRO A 111 -26.14 -4.12 -1.97
C PRO A 111 -27.52 -3.72 -1.43
N GLU A 112 -28.20 -4.61 -0.71
CA GLU A 112 -29.58 -4.44 -0.21
C GLU A 112 -29.69 -3.53 1.02
N GLN A 113 -28.59 -3.20 1.73
CA GLN A 113 -28.65 -2.60 3.08
C GLN A 113 -27.67 -1.43 3.32
N PRO A 114 -27.66 -0.38 2.49
CA PRO A 114 -26.69 0.71 2.61
C PRO A 114 -26.80 1.48 3.95
N GLN A 115 -28.01 1.71 4.46
CA GLN A 115 -28.22 2.42 5.73
C GLN A 115 -27.66 1.65 6.94
N THR A 116 -27.68 0.32 6.87
CA THR A 116 -27.12 -0.54 7.93
C THR A 116 -25.59 -0.49 7.93
N LEU A 117 -24.95 -0.27 6.77
CA LEU A 117 -23.50 -0.16 6.65
C LEU A 117 -22.97 1.03 7.45
N ASP A 118 -23.56 2.22 7.28
CA ASP A 118 -23.09 3.44 7.97
C ASP A 118 -23.15 3.30 9.48
N ARG A 119 -24.25 2.75 10.00
CA ARG A 119 -24.44 2.50 11.44
C ARG A 119 -23.38 1.55 11.99
N ILE A 120 -23.14 0.44 11.29
CA ILE A 120 -22.17 -0.58 11.72
C ILE A 120 -20.74 -0.06 11.60
N ALA A 121 -20.42 0.70 10.55
CA ALA A 121 -19.12 1.33 10.38
C ALA A 121 -18.80 2.28 11.55
N GLY A 122 -19.78 3.06 11.99
CA GLY A 122 -19.67 3.91 13.19
C GLY A 122 -19.36 3.09 14.45
N MET A 123 -20.06 1.99 14.68
CA MET A 123 -19.82 1.11 15.83
C MET A 123 -18.45 0.43 15.79
N VAL A 124 -18.03 -0.08 14.63
CA VAL A 124 -16.72 -0.74 14.45
C VAL A 124 -15.57 0.25 14.69
N LEU A 125 -15.70 1.49 14.21
CA LEU A 125 -14.69 2.53 14.46
C LEU A 125 -14.65 2.97 15.92
N ALA A 126 -15.80 3.09 16.58
CA ALA A 126 -15.87 3.42 18.00
C ALA A 126 -15.22 2.32 18.86
N ASN A 127 -15.50 1.06 18.56
CA ASN A 127 -14.94 -0.08 19.29
C ASN A 127 -13.45 -0.28 19.00
N ALA A 128 -12.97 0.02 17.78
CA ALA A 128 -11.54 -0.02 17.46
C ALA A 128 -10.71 0.96 18.31
N GLY A 129 -11.32 2.05 18.82
CA GLY A 129 -10.69 2.96 19.78
C GLY A 129 -10.64 2.43 21.21
N ALA A 130 -11.61 1.59 21.61
CA ALA A 130 -11.80 1.08 22.96
C ALA A 130 -11.07 -0.25 23.25
N VAL A 131 -10.76 -1.04 22.22
CA VAL A 131 -10.11 -2.38 22.34
C VAL A 131 -8.60 -2.31 22.66
N ARG A 132 -8.09 -1.16 23.13
CA ARG A 132 -6.74 -1.07 23.73
C ARG A 132 -6.67 -1.42 25.22
N SER A 133 -7.80 -1.68 25.85
CA SER A 133 -7.84 -2.26 27.19
C SER A 133 -7.96 -3.78 27.09
N THR A 134 -6.96 -4.44 27.65
CA THR A 134 -6.82 -5.87 27.90
C THR A 134 -8.13 -6.60 28.23
N ALA A 135 -8.21 -7.84 27.74
CA ALA A 135 -9.21 -8.89 27.97
C ALA A 135 -10.33 -8.97 26.92
N ALA A 136 -10.13 -9.92 26.00
CA ALA A 136 -11.16 -10.80 25.43
C ALA A 136 -12.57 -10.20 25.38
N ALA A 137 -12.87 -9.44 24.32
CA ALA A 137 -14.22 -9.51 23.79
C ALA A 137 -14.44 -10.98 23.38
N PRO A 138 -15.49 -11.67 23.88
CA PRO A 138 -15.78 -13.01 23.40
C PRO A 138 -15.91 -12.92 21.89
N PRO A 139 -15.32 -13.84 21.13
CA PRO A 139 -15.39 -13.76 19.69
C PRO A 139 -16.86 -13.87 19.33
N LEU A 140 -17.44 -12.77 18.83
CA LEU A 140 -18.78 -12.75 18.23
C LEU A 140 -18.97 -13.92 17.24
N ALA A 141 -17.86 -14.47 16.74
CA ALA A 141 -17.71 -15.68 15.96
C ALA A 141 -18.11 -16.99 16.63
N GLU A 142 -17.63 -17.27 17.85
CA GLU A 142 -17.93 -18.53 18.54
C GLU A 142 -19.38 -18.57 19.00
N LEU A 143 -19.98 -17.40 19.28
CA LEU A 143 -21.39 -17.29 19.61
C LEU A 143 -22.33 -17.49 18.40
N ALA A 144 -21.85 -17.30 17.17
CA ALA A 144 -22.69 -17.27 15.97
C ALA A 144 -22.61 -18.53 15.10
N GLY A 145 -21.80 -19.54 15.47
CA GLY A 145 -21.66 -20.77 14.68
C GLY A 145 -20.97 -20.56 13.32
N GLY A 146 -20.22 -19.47 13.16
CA GLY A 146 -19.54 -19.08 11.91
C GLY A 146 -20.25 -17.96 11.14
N TYR A 147 -19.61 -17.51 10.05
CA TYR A 147 -20.11 -16.39 9.24
C TYR A 147 -21.48 -16.68 8.59
N GLU A 148 -21.67 -17.88 8.05
CA GLU A 148 -22.90 -18.29 7.35
C GLU A 148 -24.12 -18.42 8.27
N ALA A 149 -23.90 -18.78 9.54
CA ALA A 149 -24.97 -18.93 10.54
C ALA A 149 -25.35 -17.60 11.22
N ALA A 150 -24.58 -16.53 10.98
CA ALA A 150 -24.80 -15.23 11.56
C ALA A 150 -25.95 -14.46 10.88
N ASN A 151 -26.66 -13.63 11.64
CA ASN A 151 -27.68 -12.73 11.10
C ASN A 151 -27.04 -11.74 10.09
N PRO A 152 -27.74 -11.24 9.04
CA PRO A 152 -27.19 -10.26 8.09
C PRO A 152 -26.48 -9.07 8.74
N GLN A 153 -26.99 -8.53 9.86
CA GLN A 153 -26.29 -7.45 10.57
C GLN A 153 -24.95 -7.88 11.18
N GLN A 154 -24.87 -9.12 11.67
CA GLN A 154 -23.65 -9.70 12.20
C GLN A 154 -22.65 -10.01 11.07
N GLN A 155 -23.12 -10.53 9.93
CA GLN A 155 -22.28 -10.77 8.74
C GLN A 155 -21.62 -9.48 8.25
N ILE A 156 -22.36 -8.37 8.21
CA ILE A 156 -21.82 -7.04 7.86
C ILE A 156 -20.75 -6.61 8.87
N ALA A 157 -21.03 -6.75 10.18
CA ALA A 157 -20.06 -6.36 11.22
C ALA A 157 -18.77 -7.18 11.14
N LEU A 158 -18.88 -8.49 10.89
CA LEU A 158 -17.74 -9.39 10.72
C LEU A 158 -16.94 -9.05 9.45
N ALA A 159 -17.62 -8.79 8.33
CA ALA A 159 -16.98 -8.35 7.09
C ALA A 159 -16.27 -7.00 7.28
N MET A 160 -16.87 -6.04 7.99
CA MET A 160 -16.23 -4.75 8.29
C MET A 160 -15.02 -4.86 9.20
N LEU A 161 -15.06 -5.73 10.21
CA LEU A 161 -13.90 -6.01 11.06
C LEU A 161 -12.76 -6.64 10.24
N ALA A 162 -13.08 -7.60 9.38
CA ALA A 162 -12.10 -8.19 8.47
C ALA A 162 -11.52 -7.15 7.49
N ALA A 163 -12.37 -6.28 6.91
CA ALA A 163 -11.93 -5.19 6.05
C ALA A 163 -10.99 -4.22 6.77
N GLN A 164 -11.23 -3.95 8.06
CA GLN A 164 -10.36 -3.10 8.86
C GLN A 164 -8.98 -3.71 9.05
N GLU A 165 -8.91 -5.00 9.41
CA GLU A 165 -7.63 -5.71 9.55
C GLU A 165 -6.91 -5.86 8.21
N LEU A 166 -7.64 -6.09 7.13
CA LEU A 166 -7.09 -6.11 5.77
C LEU A 166 -6.47 -4.77 5.37
N LEU A 167 -7.15 -3.65 5.63
CA LEU A 167 -6.60 -2.33 5.35
C LEU A 167 -5.39 -2.02 6.24
N LYS A 168 -5.38 -2.45 7.51
CA LYS A 168 -4.22 -2.32 8.42
C LYS A 168 -3.03 -3.17 7.98
N THR A 169 -3.27 -4.33 7.38
CA THR A 169 -2.20 -5.22 6.89
C THR A 169 -1.64 -4.74 5.56
N LEU A 170 -2.49 -4.25 4.66
CA LEU A 170 -2.06 -3.66 3.39
C LEU A 170 -1.38 -2.29 3.54
N SER A 171 -1.56 -1.60 4.68
CA SER A 171 -0.92 -0.32 4.94
C SER A 171 0.24 -0.44 5.94
N LEU A 172 1.34 0.26 5.64
CA LEU A 172 2.46 0.46 6.54
C LEU A 172 2.50 1.94 6.92
N THR A 173 2.15 2.24 8.18
CA THR A 173 2.34 3.59 8.71
C THR A 173 3.76 3.70 9.27
N VAL A 174 4.52 4.65 8.71
CA VAL A 174 5.86 5.03 9.16
C VAL A 174 5.78 6.43 9.75
N SER A 175 6.41 6.66 10.90
CA SER A 175 6.49 7.98 11.52
C SER A 175 7.96 8.34 11.79
N PRO A 176 8.31 9.62 11.92
CA PRO A 176 9.69 10.00 12.23
C PRO A 176 10.18 9.46 13.57
N GLN A 177 9.27 9.18 14.54
CA GLN A 177 9.61 8.54 15.81
C GLN A 177 9.79 7.02 15.70
N ASN A 178 9.16 6.38 14.71
CA ASN A 178 9.27 4.94 14.42
C ASN A 178 9.58 4.77 12.94
N SER A 179 10.81 5.10 12.56
CA SER A 179 11.28 5.14 11.17
C SER A 179 11.43 3.76 10.54
N GLN A 180 11.50 2.71 11.37
CA GLN A 180 11.65 1.33 10.92
C GLN A 180 10.47 0.48 11.37
N ARG A 181 9.78 -0.13 10.39
CA ARG A 181 8.73 -1.11 10.61
C ARG A 181 8.93 -2.28 9.66
N SER A 182 9.10 -3.48 10.19
CA SER A 182 9.19 -4.70 9.40
C SER A 182 7.86 -5.46 9.42
N ARG A 183 7.54 -6.11 8.29
CA ARG A 183 6.48 -7.11 8.18
C ARG A 183 7.00 -8.29 7.37
N GLN A 184 6.62 -9.48 7.80
CA GLN A 184 6.92 -10.73 7.10
C GLN A 184 5.68 -11.16 6.32
N TRP A 185 5.89 -11.45 5.04
CA TRP A 185 4.85 -11.92 4.14
C TRP A 185 5.25 -13.31 3.66
N LEU A 186 4.30 -14.24 3.65
CA LEU A 186 4.52 -15.53 3.03
C LEU A 186 4.78 -15.31 1.53
N THR A 187 5.89 -15.85 1.06
CA THR A 187 6.20 -15.95 -0.37
C THR A 187 6.01 -17.41 -0.80
N ASP A 188 5.59 -17.60 -2.04
CA ASP A 188 5.52 -18.92 -2.67
C ASP A 188 6.90 -19.57 -2.89
N GLN A 189 7.96 -18.77 -2.83
CA GLN A 189 9.33 -19.26 -2.89
C GLN A 189 9.97 -19.38 -1.51
N ALA A 190 10.02 -20.61 -1.00
CA ALA A 190 10.97 -21.03 0.02
C ALA A 190 12.20 -21.62 -0.66
N GLN A 191 13.05 -20.78 -1.26
CA GLN A 191 14.42 -21.14 -1.65
C GLN A 191 15.17 -19.89 -2.12
N CYS A 192 15.90 -19.26 -1.20
CA CYS A 192 17.11 -18.53 -1.56
C CYS A 192 18.29 -19.41 -1.10
N SER A 193 18.88 -20.13 -2.05
CA SER A 193 20.22 -20.74 -1.92
C SER A 193 21.25 -19.82 -2.53
#